data_AF-A0A1H5JRE0-F1
#
_entry.id   AF-A0A1H5JRE0-F1
#
_cell.length_a   1.000
_cell.length_b   1.000
_cell.length_c   1.000
_cell.angle_alpha   90.00
_cell.angle_beta   90.00
_cell.angle_gamma   90.00
#
_symmetry.space_group_name_H-M   'P 1'
#
loop_
_entity.id
_entity.type
_entity.pdbx_description
1 polymer ?
#
loop_
_entity_poly.entity_id
_entity_poly.type
_entity_poly.pdbx_seq_one_letter_code
_entity_poly.pdbx_strand_id
1 'polypeptide(L)'
;MSSLLRRRTTPACRYALVASLALVLGGCSTSPRKVSHYTPAPAAIQEKVDCLAPPEWHDGSEASQPAADLRGSVPEGFVPVQVVRCQQDFLEQAGVYTRAVRQEQLEGDYSALLAALAQPSDRANGNMACTADAELLPALWLVNADGQAIHVVWPVDACGKARGKPDTAKALAGLTVGEVQIQTEKESGQ
;
A
#
# COMPACT_ATOMS: atom_id res chain seq x y z
N MET A 1 -82.87 27.44 -13.37
CA MET A 1 -83.57 28.56 -12.69
C MET A 1 -83.66 28.23 -11.22
N SER A 2 -83.10 29.10 -10.36
CA SER A 2 -83.46 29.27 -8.94
C SER A 2 -83.05 28.10 -8.01
N SER A 3 -82.38 28.26 -6.87
CA SER A 3 -82.24 29.41 -5.98
C SER A 3 -80.99 29.24 -5.09
N LEU A 4 -80.45 30.39 -4.71
CA LEU A 4 -79.36 30.61 -3.77
C LEU A 4 -79.72 30.20 -2.33
N LEU A 5 -78.73 29.59 -1.66
CA LEU A 5 -78.24 29.81 -0.28
C LEU A 5 -79.24 30.21 0.83
N ARG A 6 -79.23 29.47 1.95
CA ARG A 6 -79.14 30.12 3.27
C ARG A 6 -78.46 29.29 4.36
N ARG A 7 -77.49 29.96 4.99
CA ARG A 7 -76.63 29.55 6.10
C ARG A 7 -77.41 29.15 7.36
N ARG A 8 -76.81 28.25 8.15
CA ARG A 8 -76.76 28.41 9.62
C ARG A 8 -75.36 28.15 10.15
N THR A 9 -74.97 29.05 11.05
CA THR A 9 -73.70 29.21 11.75
C THR A 9 -73.60 28.27 12.97
N THR A 10 -72.40 27.68 13.15
CA THR A 10 -71.62 27.34 14.39
C THR A 10 -72.35 27.16 15.73
N PRO A 11 -71.95 26.22 16.63
CA PRO A 11 -70.59 26.22 17.20
C PRO A 11 -69.98 24.90 17.74
N ALA A 12 -68.69 24.99 18.04
CA ALA A 12 -67.97 24.36 19.15
C ALA A 12 -67.69 22.84 19.15
N CYS A 13 -66.39 22.57 19.00
CA CYS A 13 -65.57 21.83 19.96
C CYS A 13 -65.86 20.33 20.12
N ARG A 14 -65.04 19.50 19.48
CA ARG A 14 -64.71 18.15 19.96
C ARG A 14 -63.51 17.57 19.19
N TYR A 15 -62.38 17.56 19.89
CA TYR A 15 -61.27 16.58 19.82
C TYR A 15 -60.48 16.50 18.50
N ALA A 16 -59.25 17.01 18.45
CA ALA A 16 -58.02 16.37 18.94
C ALA A 16 -57.63 15.12 18.12
N LEU A 17 -56.34 15.05 17.72
CA LEU A 17 -55.69 14.07 16.83
C LEU A 17 -55.94 14.38 15.34
N VAL A 18 -54.98 14.69 14.47
CA VAL A 18 -53.61 14.18 14.32
C VAL A 18 -52.79 15.24 13.57
N ALA A 19 -51.83 15.87 14.24
CA ALA A 19 -50.76 16.61 13.56
C ALA A 19 -49.66 15.58 13.23
N SER A 20 -49.52 15.21 11.97
CA SER A 20 -48.50 14.24 11.55
C SER A 20 -48.01 14.56 10.15
N LEU A 21 -46.75 14.99 10.11
CA LEU A 21 -45.68 14.71 9.13
C LEU A 21 -44.94 15.98 8.68
N ALA A 22 -44.09 16.50 9.56
CA ALA A 22 -42.86 17.15 9.14
C ALA A 22 -41.78 16.06 9.03
N LEU A 23 -41.55 15.50 7.83
CA LEU A 23 -40.39 14.64 7.57
C LEU A 23 -39.16 15.49 7.24
N VAL A 24 -38.45 15.78 8.32
CA VAL A 24 -36.99 15.88 8.50
C VAL A 24 -36.12 15.66 7.24
N LEU A 25 -35.49 16.77 6.83
CA LEU A 25 -34.09 16.93 6.38
C LEU A 25 -33.29 15.65 6.10
N GLY A 26 -32.92 15.46 4.83
CA GLY A 26 -31.91 14.49 4.41
C GLY A 26 -30.53 14.80 4.99
N GLY A 27 -30.17 14.11 6.08
CA GLY A 27 -28.80 14.05 6.58
C GLY A 27 -28.01 13.02 5.77
N CYS A 28 -27.07 13.50 4.94
CA CYS A 28 -26.00 12.64 4.42
C CYS A 28 -25.21 12.09 5.61
N SER A 29 -25.41 10.82 5.95
CA SER A 29 -24.64 10.14 6.98
C SER A 29 -23.27 9.78 6.40
N THR A 30 -22.33 10.73 6.42
CA THR A 30 -20.91 10.45 6.16
C THR A 30 -20.41 9.60 7.32
N SER A 31 -20.46 8.27 7.17
CA SER A 31 -19.86 7.35 8.13
C SER A 31 -18.37 7.68 8.27
N PRO A 32 -17.78 7.65 9.49
CA PRO A 32 -16.36 7.93 9.66
C PRO A 32 -15.57 6.91 8.84
N ARG A 33 -14.76 7.42 7.91
CA ARG A 33 -13.92 6.60 7.02
C ARG A 33 -12.96 5.80 7.93
N LYS A 34 -13.16 4.49 8.02
CA LYS A 34 -12.34 3.57 8.85
C LYS A 34 -10.91 3.38 8.34
N VAL A 35 -10.52 4.10 7.29
CA VAL A 35 -9.22 4.03 6.66
C VAL A 35 -8.74 5.45 6.39
N SER A 36 -7.52 5.76 6.81
CA SER A 36 -6.75 6.93 6.40
C SER A 36 -5.68 6.51 5.40
N HIS A 37 -5.06 7.47 4.74
CA HIS A 37 -4.01 7.21 3.75
C HIS A 37 -2.73 7.91 4.19
N TYR A 38 -1.58 7.30 3.90
CA TYR A 38 -0.27 7.90 4.17
C TYR A 38 0.73 7.50 3.10
N THR A 39 1.72 8.35 2.88
CA THR A 39 2.90 8.03 2.07
C THR A 39 4.08 7.93 3.03
N PRO A 40 4.89 6.85 2.98
CA PRO A 40 6.14 6.78 3.75
C PRO A 40 7.04 7.99 3.43
N ALA A 41 7.93 8.34 4.37
CA ALA A 41 8.98 9.31 4.09
C ALA A 41 9.77 8.89 2.83
N PRO A 42 10.31 9.84 2.05
CA PRO A 42 11.16 9.49 0.91
C PRO A 42 12.32 8.59 1.32
N ALA A 43 12.62 7.58 0.50
CA ALA A 43 13.79 6.72 0.68
C ALA A 43 15.08 7.56 0.59
N ALA A 44 16.07 7.22 1.42
CA ALA A 44 17.38 7.84 1.32
C ALA A 44 18.17 7.25 0.15
N ILE A 45 18.91 8.14 -0.53
CA ILE A 45 19.83 7.77 -1.60
C ILE A 45 21.02 7.03 -0.99
N GLN A 46 21.34 5.87 -1.57
CA GLN A 46 22.44 4.99 -1.17
C GLN A 46 23.40 4.81 -2.33
N GLU A 47 24.65 4.45 -2.04
CA GLU A 47 25.70 4.32 -3.06
C GLU A 47 25.46 3.14 -4.01
N LYS A 48 24.76 2.08 -3.56
CA LYS A 48 24.52 0.87 -4.33
C LYS A 48 23.32 0.08 -3.80
N VAL A 49 22.88 -0.90 -4.59
CA VAL A 49 21.91 -1.92 -4.17
C VAL A 49 22.53 -2.83 -3.10
N ASP A 50 21.76 -3.12 -2.06
CA ASP A 50 22.10 -4.12 -1.05
C ASP A 50 20.95 -5.13 -0.90
N CYS A 51 21.05 -6.26 -1.61
CA CYS A 51 20.06 -7.33 -1.54
C CYS A 51 20.13 -8.16 -0.25
N LEU A 52 21.17 -8.00 0.57
CA LEU A 52 21.29 -8.64 1.88
C LEU A 52 20.71 -7.75 2.99
N ALA A 53 20.37 -6.50 2.70
CA ALA A 53 19.64 -5.64 3.61
C ALA A 53 18.33 -6.30 4.07
N PRO A 54 17.96 -6.20 5.36
CA PRO A 54 16.82 -6.92 5.90
C PRO A 54 15.49 -6.55 5.19
N PRO A 55 14.68 -7.53 4.77
CA PRO A 55 13.41 -7.29 4.08
C PRO A 55 12.38 -6.61 4.99
N GLU A 56 11.28 -6.13 4.41
CA GLU A 56 10.23 -5.36 5.09
C GLU A 56 9.55 -6.07 6.27
N TRP A 57 9.70 -7.39 6.37
CA TRP A 57 9.02 -8.27 7.32
C TRP A 57 9.86 -8.66 8.54
N HIS A 58 11.12 -8.19 8.62
CA HIS A 58 12.01 -8.58 9.71
C HIS A 58 11.71 -7.77 10.99
N ASP A 59 11.61 -8.46 12.11
CA ASP A 59 11.14 -7.96 13.42
C ASP A 59 12.09 -7.01 14.18
N GLY A 60 13.11 -6.46 13.52
CA GLY A 60 14.03 -5.50 14.12
C GLY A 60 14.83 -6.02 15.31
N SER A 61 14.90 -7.35 15.51
CA SER A 61 15.57 -7.98 16.66
C SER A 61 17.09 -8.07 16.53
N GLU A 62 17.66 -7.79 15.36
CA GLU A 62 19.10 -7.60 15.19
C GLU A 62 19.42 -6.11 15.11
N ALA A 63 20.32 -5.67 16.00
CA ALA A 63 20.68 -4.29 16.27
C ALA A 63 20.81 -3.43 15.00
N SER A 64 19.92 -2.42 14.89
CA SER A 64 20.07 -1.19 14.12
C SER A 64 20.97 -1.28 12.87
N GLN A 65 20.42 -1.76 11.75
CA GLN A 65 21.00 -1.40 10.46
C GLN A 65 20.34 -0.11 9.93
N PRO A 66 21.12 0.94 9.61
CA PRO A 66 20.59 2.18 9.04
C PRO A 66 19.72 1.93 7.80
N ALA A 67 20.08 0.95 6.96
CA ALA A 67 19.41 0.69 5.68
C ALA A 67 17.90 0.41 5.77
N ALA A 68 17.42 -0.15 6.90
CA ALA A 68 15.99 -0.34 7.13
C ALA A 68 15.26 0.99 7.38
N ASP A 69 15.93 1.99 7.95
CA ASP A 69 15.43 3.36 8.13
C ASP A 69 15.60 4.21 6.85
N LEU A 70 16.43 3.75 5.91
CA LEU A 70 16.67 4.41 4.62
C LEU A 70 15.62 4.06 3.56
N ARG A 71 14.73 3.09 3.82
CA ARG A 71 13.69 2.70 2.86
C ARG A 71 12.48 3.66 2.91
N GLY A 72 11.78 3.81 1.80
CA GLY A 72 10.67 4.76 1.77
C GLY A 72 9.94 4.86 0.44
N SER A 73 9.27 5.99 0.24
CA SER A 73 8.67 6.33 -1.06
C SER A 73 9.74 6.79 -2.05
N VAL A 74 9.42 6.81 -3.35
CA VAL A 74 10.33 7.35 -4.38
C VAL A 74 10.50 8.86 -4.13
N PRO A 75 11.74 9.37 -3.90
CA PRO A 75 11.98 10.79 -3.75
C PRO A 75 11.58 11.57 -4.99
N GLU A 76 11.12 12.81 -4.79
CA GLU A 76 10.83 13.71 -5.91
C GLU A 76 12.09 13.91 -6.78
N GLY A 77 11.91 13.79 -8.10
CA GLY A 77 13.01 13.93 -9.06
C GLY A 77 13.95 12.72 -9.16
N PHE A 78 13.74 11.65 -8.39
CA PHE A 78 14.49 10.40 -8.59
C PHE A 78 14.01 9.71 -9.87
N VAL A 79 14.90 9.61 -10.87
CA VAL A 79 14.60 9.00 -12.17
C VAL A 79 15.37 7.68 -12.29
N PRO A 80 14.71 6.52 -12.17
CA PRO A 80 15.38 5.24 -12.31
C PRO A 80 15.66 4.90 -13.77
N VAL A 81 16.83 4.32 -14.00
CA VAL A 81 17.22 3.68 -15.26
C VAL A 81 17.29 2.15 -15.14
N GLN A 82 17.29 1.64 -13.90
CA GLN A 82 17.27 0.21 -13.61
C GLN A 82 16.41 -0.07 -12.37
N VAL A 83 15.72 -1.21 -12.40
CA VAL A 83 14.99 -1.76 -11.26
C VAL A 83 15.66 -3.07 -10.87
N VAL A 84 15.93 -3.26 -9.58
CA VAL A 84 16.48 -4.50 -9.06
C VAL A 84 15.49 -5.13 -8.08
N ARG A 85 15.16 -6.40 -8.32
CA ARG A 85 14.31 -7.23 -7.47
C ARG A 85 15.18 -8.23 -6.71
N CYS A 86 15.19 -8.13 -5.39
CA CYS A 86 15.88 -9.09 -4.52
C CYS A 86 14.85 -10.05 -3.90
N GLN A 87 14.94 -11.33 -4.27
CA GLN A 87 14.09 -12.41 -3.76
C GLN A 87 14.88 -13.32 -2.84
N GLN A 88 14.33 -13.62 -1.68
CA GLN A 88 14.87 -14.72 -0.87
C GLN A 88 14.69 -16.03 -1.63
N ASP A 89 15.75 -16.83 -1.64
CA ASP A 89 15.82 -18.09 -2.36
C ASP A 89 16.54 -19.13 -1.49
N PHE A 90 16.50 -20.39 -1.91
CA PHE A 90 17.25 -21.48 -1.29
C PHE A 90 17.95 -22.29 -2.36
N LEU A 91 19.26 -22.50 -2.18
CA LEU A 91 20.02 -23.43 -3.00
C LEU A 91 20.07 -24.79 -2.32
N GLU A 92 19.65 -25.82 -3.04
CA GLU A 92 19.80 -27.20 -2.61
C GLU A 92 21.07 -27.79 -3.23
N GLN A 93 21.94 -28.33 -2.38
CA GLN A 93 23.13 -29.05 -2.82
C GLN A 93 23.35 -30.27 -1.92
N ALA A 94 23.26 -31.46 -2.52
CA ALA A 94 23.49 -32.73 -1.83
C ALA A 94 22.61 -32.92 -0.57
N GLY A 95 21.36 -32.49 -0.64
CA GLY A 95 20.39 -32.57 0.47
C GLY A 95 20.51 -31.45 1.51
N VAL A 96 21.40 -30.47 1.30
CA VAL A 96 21.56 -29.31 2.18
C VAL A 96 20.97 -28.07 1.53
N TYR A 97 20.06 -27.40 2.23
CA TYR A 97 19.49 -26.12 1.81
C TYR A 97 20.31 -24.97 2.40
N THR A 98 20.82 -24.09 1.54
CA THR A 98 21.53 -22.87 1.92
C THR A 98 20.69 -21.66 1.53
N ARG A 99 20.51 -20.72 2.46
CA ARG A 99 19.83 -19.45 2.16
C ARG A 99 20.61 -18.69 1.09
N ALA A 100 19.87 -18.22 0.11
CA ALA A 100 20.38 -17.41 -0.97
C ALA A 100 19.47 -16.20 -1.20
N VAL A 101 19.98 -15.23 -1.95
CA VAL A 101 19.21 -14.12 -2.47
C VAL A 101 19.40 -14.08 -3.97
N ARG A 102 18.29 -14.14 -4.69
CA ARG A 102 18.22 -13.95 -6.13
C ARG A 102 18.02 -12.48 -6.42
N GLN A 103 19.03 -11.86 -7.03
CA GLN A 103 18.99 -10.50 -7.51
C GLN A 103 18.69 -10.51 -9.01
N GLU A 104 17.63 -9.84 -9.41
CA GLU A 104 17.21 -9.76 -10.81
C GLU A 104 17.16 -8.29 -11.23
N GLN A 105 17.83 -7.97 -12.34
CA GLN A 105 17.63 -6.70 -13.02
C GLN A 105 16.38 -6.81 -13.88
N LEU A 106 15.44 -5.89 -13.67
CA LEU A 106 14.20 -5.82 -14.42
C LEU A 106 14.31 -4.71 -15.47
N GLU A 107 13.94 -5.02 -16.69
CA GLU A 107 14.04 -4.15 -17.85
C GLU A 107 12.66 -3.84 -18.43
N GLY A 108 12.50 -2.65 -19.00
CA GLY A 108 11.28 -2.23 -19.69
C GLY A 108 10.90 -0.78 -19.37
N ASP A 109 9.64 -0.44 -19.65
CA ASP A 109 9.07 0.83 -19.25
C ASP A 109 8.63 0.79 -17.77
N TYR A 110 9.31 1.56 -16.93
CA TYR A 110 9.02 1.64 -15.50
C TYR A 110 7.85 2.57 -15.15
N SER A 111 7.19 3.21 -16.13
CA SER A 111 6.12 4.18 -15.89
C SER A 111 4.98 3.60 -15.03
N ALA A 112 4.53 2.39 -15.33
CA ALA A 112 3.50 1.69 -14.58
C ALA A 112 3.95 1.36 -13.15
N LEU A 113 5.22 0.98 -12.97
CA LEU A 113 5.79 0.68 -11.66
C LEU A 113 5.89 1.95 -10.79
N LEU A 114 6.39 3.04 -11.36
CA LEU A 114 6.50 4.32 -10.66
C LEU A 114 5.13 4.87 -10.28
N ALA A 115 4.13 4.75 -11.16
CA ALA A 115 2.75 5.14 -10.86
C ALA A 115 2.16 4.28 -9.73
N ALA A 116 2.44 2.98 -9.69
CA ALA A 116 2.01 2.10 -8.61
C ALA A 116 2.68 2.45 -7.28
N LEU A 117 4.01 2.63 -7.26
CA LEU A 117 4.77 3.01 -6.07
C LEU A 117 4.40 4.39 -5.52
N ALA A 118 3.91 5.30 -6.36
CA ALA A 118 3.43 6.61 -5.96
C ALA A 118 2.05 6.58 -5.27
N GLN A 119 1.33 5.46 -5.31
CA GLN A 119 0.06 5.34 -4.61
C GLN A 119 0.27 5.40 -3.10
N PRO A 120 -0.61 6.08 -2.34
CA PRO A 120 -0.52 6.09 -0.90
C PRO A 120 -0.84 4.71 -0.32
N SER A 121 -0.20 4.36 0.79
CA SER A 121 -0.61 3.25 1.64
C SER A 121 -1.86 3.61 2.44
N ASP A 122 -2.57 2.59 2.90
CA ASP A 122 -3.74 2.73 3.75
C ASP A 122 -3.37 2.45 5.20
N ARG A 123 -4.08 3.07 6.13
CA ARG A 123 -3.95 2.84 7.56
C ARG A 123 -5.33 2.62 8.16
N ALA A 124 -5.51 1.51 8.86
CA ALA A 124 -6.73 1.26 9.62
C ALA A 124 -6.92 2.31 10.72
N ASN A 125 -8.11 2.88 10.79
CA ASN A 125 -8.52 3.77 11.88
C ASN A 125 -9.37 2.97 12.88
N GLY A 126 -8.88 2.82 14.11
CA GLY A 126 -9.53 2.02 15.16
C GLY A 126 -9.30 0.51 15.02
N ASN A 127 -10.13 -0.30 15.69
CA ASN A 127 -9.98 -1.75 15.70
C ASN A 127 -10.56 -2.38 14.42
N MET A 128 -9.71 -2.54 13.41
CA MET A 128 -9.98 -3.32 12.21
C MET A 128 -9.50 -4.76 12.40
N ALA A 129 -10.30 -5.74 11.98
CA ALA A 129 -9.88 -7.14 11.98
C ALA A 129 -9.14 -7.46 10.68
N CYS A 130 -7.93 -8.01 10.79
CA CYS A 130 -7.08 -8.40 9.67
C CYS A 130 -6.71 -9.88 9.80
N THR A 131 -6.38 -10.52 8.68
CA THR A 131 -5.88 -11.90 8.68
C THR A 131 -4.45 -11.93 9.23
N ALA A 132 -4.14 -12.94 10.05
CA ALA A 132 -2.85 -13.10 10.72
C ALA A 132 -1.82 -13.89 9.88
N ASP A 133 -1.87 -13.76 8.55
CA ASP A 133 -0.85 -14.31 7.65
C ASP A 133 0.34 -13.34 7.53
N ALA A 134 1.42 -13.78 6.88
CA ALA A 134 2.53 -12.92 6.44
C ALA A 134 2.58 -12.90 4.91
N GLU A 135 3.03 -11.80 4.32
CA GLU A 135 3.28 -11.70 2.87
C GLU A 135 4.79 -11.62 2.67
N LEU A 136 5.37 -12.43 1.79
CA LEU A 136 6.79 -12.36 1.48
C LEU A 136 6.96 -11.53 0.20
N LEU A 137 7.21 -10.24 0.37
CA LEU A 137 7.54 -9.38 -0.77
C LEU A 137 9.05 -9.36 -1.04
N PRO A 138 9.45 -9.34 -2.32
CA PRO A 138 10.83 -9.06 -2.66
C PRO A 138 11.18 -7.61 -2.32
N ALA A 139 12.42 -7.38 -1.90
CA ALA A 139 12.94 -6.03 -1.79
C ALA A 139 13.08 -5.44 -3.20
N LEU A 140 12.65 -4.19 -3.36
CA LEU A 140 12.77 -3.46 -4.61
C LEU A 140 13.74 -2.31 -4.45
N TRP A 141 14.68 -2.26 -5.37
CA TRP A 141 15.64 -1.17 -5.49
C TRP A 141 15.48 -0.47 -6.82
N LEU A 142 15.51 0.86 -6.78
CA LEU A 142 15.51 1.68 -7.97
C LEU A 142 16.89 2.33 -8.09
N VAL A 143 17.51 2.27 -9.27
CA VAL A 143 18.86 2.76 -9.52
C VAL A 143 18.82 3.86 -10.57
N ASN A 144 19.45 5.00 -10.31
CA ASN A 144 19.52 6.13 -11.23
C ASN A 144 20.74 6.03 -12.18
N ALA A 145 20.86 6.99 -13.10
CA ALA A 145 21.95 7.03 -14.09
C ALA A 145 23.34 7.20 -13.46
N ASP A 146 23.42 7.73 -12.24
CA ASP A 146 24.67 7.90 -11.48
C ASP A 146 25.06 6.63 -10.71
N GLY A 147 24.27 5.55 -10.81
CA GLY A 147 24.47 4.30 -10.11
C GLY A 147 24.00 4.31 -8.65
N GLN A 148 23.40 5.41 -8.18
CA GLN A 148 22.86 5.52 -6.83
C GLN A 148 21.53 4.77 -6.74
N ALA A 149 21.27 4.16 -5.58
CA ALA A 149 20.12 3.30 -5.37
C ALA A 149 19.22 3.80 -4.23
N ILE A 150 17.92 3.50 -4.32
CA ILE A 150 16.96 3.66 -3.23
C ILE A 150 16.21 2.36 -3.00
N HIS A 151 15.97 2.02 -1.72
CA HIS A 151 15.14 0.88 -1.33
C HIS A 151 13.71 1.37 -1.14
N VAL A 152 12.79 0.92 -2.00
CA VAL A 152 11.40 1.42 -1.97
C VAL A 152 10.48 0.51 -1.18
N VAL A 153 9.54 1.12 -0.45
CA VAL A 153 8.47 0.41 0.25
C VAL A 153 7.28 0.25 -0.68
N TRP A 154 6.66 -0.93 -0.64
CA TRP A 154 5.43 -1.19 -1.38
C TRP A 154 4.23 -0.48 -0.73
N PRO A 155 3.32 0.11 -1.52
CA PRO A 155 2.03 0.52 -1.01
C PRO A 155 1.26 -0.68 -0.43
N VAL A 156 0.68 -0.51 0.76
CA VAL A 156 -0.06 -1.56 1.47
C VAL A 156 -1.48 -1.14 1.80
N ASP A 157 -2.37 -2.11 1.91
CA ASP A 157 -3.74 -1.89 2.40
C ASP A 157 -3.78 -1.61 3.92
N ALA A 158 -4.98 -1.38 4.45
CA ALA A 158 -5.19 -1.04 5.85
C ALA A 158 -4.75 -2.15 6.83
N CYS A 159 -4.52 -3.37 6.33
CA CYS A 159 -4.01 -4.52 7.07
C CYS A 159 -2.49 -4.71 6.89
N GLY A 160 -1.80 -3.77 6.23
CA GLY A 160 -0.36 -3.85 5.98
C GLY A 160 -0.01 -4.88 4.90
N LYS A 161 -0.93 -5.18 3.98
CA LYS A 161 -0.73 -6.18 2.92
C LYS A 161 -0.60 -5.52 1.55
N ALA A 162 0.43 -5.88 0.80
CA ALA A 162 0.60 -5.40 -0.57
C ALA A 162 -0.36 -6.09 -1.53
N ARG A 163 -0.77 -7.33 -1.28
CA ARG A 163 -1.84 -7.98 -2.08
C ARG A 163 -3.16 -7.20 -2.11
N GLY A 164 -3.44 -6.37 -1.12
CA GLY A 164 -4.61 -5.48 -1.11
C GLY A 164 -4.46 -4.24 -2.00
N LYS A 165 -3.23 -3.95 -2.45
CA LYS A 165 -2.86 -2.93 -3.45
C LYS A 165 -1.97 -3.55 -4.54
N PRO A 166 -2.55 -4.37 -5.42
CA PRO A 166 -1.78 -5.29 -6.27
C PRO A 166 -1.02 -4.60 -7.43
N ASP A 167 -1.13 -3.29 -7.59
CA ASP A 167 -0.64 -2.59 -8.78
C ASP A 167 0.89 -2.64 -8.89
N THR A 168 1.62 -2.62 -7.78
CA THR A 168 3.09 -2.80 -7.79
C THR A 168 3.47 -4.20 -8.30
N ALA A 169 2.80 -5.25 -7.80
CA ALA A 169 3.03 -6.62 -8.25
C ALA A 169 2.71 -6.79 -9.75
N LYS A 170 1.58 -6.22 -10.20
CA LYS A 170 1.18 -6.25 -11.61
C LYS A 170 2.17 -5.51 -12.50
N ALA A 171 2.66 -4.34 -12.08
CA ALA A 171 3.63 -3.56 -12.84
C ALA A 171 4.95 -4.32 -12.97
N LEU A 172 5.45 -4.94 -11.90
CA LEU A 172 6.65 -5.78 -11.95
C LEU A 172 6.49 -6.98 -12.87
N ALA A 173 5.32 -7.61 -12.89
CA ALA A 173 5.04 -8.75 -13.79
C ALA A 173 5.03 -8.35 -15.27
N GLY A 174 4.88 -7.06 -15.58
CA GLY A 174 4.98 -6.51 -16.94
C GLY A 174 6.42 -6.20 -17.38
N LEU A 175 7.40 -6.27 -16.47
CA LEU A 175 8.81 -6.06 -16.78
C LEU A 175 9.48 -7.36 -17.21
N THR A 176 10.53 -7.25 -18.01
CA THR A 176 11.34 -8.39 -18.45
C THR A 176 12.46 -8.64 -17.45
N VAL A 177 12.69 -9.90 -17.10
CA VAL A 177 13.86 -10.28 -16.29
C VAL A 177 15.08 -10.30 -17.21
N GLY A 178 16.04 -9.41 -16.94
CA GLY A 178 17.35 -9.35 -17.59
C GLY A 178 18.37 -10.18 -16.84
N GLU A 179 19.44 -9.53 -16.36
CA GLU A 179 20.52 -10.19 -15.62
C GLU A 179 20.02 -10.77 -14.29
N VAL A 180 20.45 -12.00 -13.96
CA VAL A 180 20.15 -12.69 -12.71
C VAL A 180 21.44 -13.07 -12.01
N GLN A 181 21.53 -12.73 -10.73
CA GLN A 181 22.65 -13.07 -9.85
C GLN A 181 22.12 -13.78 -8.61
N ILE A 182 22.85 -14.80 -8.13
CA ILE A 182 22.51 -15.51 -6.90
C ILE A 182 23.63 -15.26 -5.88
N GLN A 183 23.26 -14.76 -4.70
CA GLN A 183 24.17 -14.50 -3.60
C GLN A 183 23.86 -15.46 -2.46
N THR A 184 24.87 -16.14 -1.91
CA THR A 184 24.70 -16.93 -0.68
C THR A 184 25.21 -16.13 0.51
N GLU A 185 24.51 -16.20 1.64
CA GLU A 185 24.86 -15.46 2.87
C GLU A 185 26.23 -15.86 3.47
N LYS A 186 26.87 -16.91 2.94
CA LYS A 186 28.14 -17.45 3.42
C LYS A 186 29.38 -16.58 3.12
N GLU A 187 29.25 -15.49 2.38
CA GLU A 187 30.38 -14.65 1.95
C GLU A 187 30.40 -13.28 2.65
N SER A 188 30.28 -13.28 3.98
CA SER A 188 30.63 -12.12 4.82
C SER A 188 31.38 -12.60 6.06
N GLY A 189 32.47 -13.33 5.81
CA GLY A 189 33.44 -13.72 6.82
C GLY A 189 34.83 -13.48 6.27
N GLN A 190 35.24 -12.21 6.20
CA GLN A 190 36.64 -11.84 6.07
C GLN A 190 36.96 -10.62 6.91
#